data_AF-W2CV97-F1
#
_entry.id   AF-W2CV97-F1
#
_cell.length_a   1.000
_cell.length_b   1.000
_cell.length_c   1.000
_cell.angle_alpha   90.00
_cell.angle_beta   90.00
_cell.angle_gamma   90.00
#
_symmetry.space_group_name_H-M   'P 1'
#
loop_
_entity.id
_entity.type
_entity.pdbx_description
1 polymer ?
#
loop_
_entity_poly.entity_id
_entity_poly.type
_entity_poly.pdbx_seq_one_letter_code
_entity_poly.pdbx_strand_id
1 'polypeptide(L)'
;APDIPVSDGPWKLGGLPGLILEAYDRNDDSHYTATRIRQERDLPPVTLYNFDGAPFLPTDRLTFLRAQRDYLSGYGDVYEIDLIREIVRSGRRKTYMQRSPHRLLYDFLERDYGANDE
;
A
#
# COMPACT_ATOMS: atom_id res chain seq x y z
N ALA A 1 23.40 -20.57 9.71
CA ALA A 1 22.14 -20.21 9.05
C ALA A 1 21.04 -20.20 10.11
N PRO A 2 19.97 -19.38 9.98
CA PRO A 2 18.85 -19.42 10.92
C PRO A 2 18.14 -20.78 10.85
N ASP A 3 17.59 -21.22 11.98
CA ASP A 3 16.92 -22.52 12.09
C ASP A 3 15.68 -22.62 11.19
N ILE A 4 14.97 -21.49 11.03
CA ILE A 4 13.86 -21.35 10.08
C ILE A 4 14.29 -20.36 8.99
N PRO A 5 14.68 -20.82 7.78
CA PRO A 5 15.24 -19.97 6.73
C PRO A 5 14.15 -19.24 5.92
N VAL A 6 13.17 -18.66 6.60
CA VAL A 6 12.10 -17.85 6.01
C VAL A 6 12.33 -16.41 6.43
N SER A 7 12.67 -15.52 5.50
CA SER A 7 12.98 -14.11 5.82
C SER A 7 11.71 -13.27 6.03
N ASP A 8 10.97 -13.57 7.11
CA ASP A 8 9.68 -12.96 7.41
C ASP A 8 9.56 -12.63 8.90
N GLY A 9 8.62 -11.75 9.24
CA GLY A 9 8.45 -11.27 10.60
C GLY A 9 7.30 -10.27 10.74
N PRO A 10 6.98 -9.86 11.97
CA PRO A 10 5.90 -8.91 12.19
C PRO A 10 6.23 -7.54 11.60
N TRP A 11 5.23 -6.94 10.96
CA TRP A 11 5.24 -5.54 10.53
C TRP A 11 6.44 -5.18 9.64
N LYS A 12 7.34 -4.33 10.11
CA LYS A 12 8.51 -3.81 9.37
C LYS A 12 9.72 -4.75 9.41
N LEU A 13 9.64 -5.87 10.14
CA LEU A 13 10.76 -6.80 10.30
C LEU A 13 10.82 -7.90 9.23
N GLY A 14 9.86 -7.93 8.31
CA GLY A 14 9.92 -8.79 7.13
C GLY A 14 11.17 -8.48 6.27
N GLY A 15 11.80 -9.52 5.74
CA GLY A 15 13.03 -9.42 4.94
C GLY A 15 14.33 -9.55 5.73
N LEU A 16 14.29 -9.58 7.07
CA LEU A 16 15.45 -9.95 7.88
C LEU A 16 15.74 -11.46 7.80
N PRO A 17 16.99 -11.91 8.05
CA PRO A 17 17.32 -13.34 7.99
C PRO A 17 16.58 -14.16 9.04
N GLY A 18 15.80 -15.14 8.58
CA GLY A 18 15.08 -16.09 9.42
C GLY A 18 13.72 -15.59 9.90
N LEU A 19 12.91 -16.52 10.42
CA LEU A 19 11.53 -16.22 10.82
C LEU A 19 11.52 -15.61 12.23
N ILE A 20 11.10 -14.35 12.34
CA ILE A 20 11.01 -13.67 13.62
C ILE A 20 9.71 -14.08 14.32
N LEU A 21 9.85 -14.86 15.41
CA LEU A 21 8.73 -15.36 16.21
C LEU A 21 8.35 -14.44 17.37
N GLU A 22 9.23 -13.53 17.77
CA GLU A 22 8.97 -12.58 18.84
C GLU A 22 9.72 -11.26 18.59
N ALA A 23 9.04 -10.14 18.81
CA ALA A 23 9.60 -8.81 18.72
C ALA A 23 8.91 -7.88 19.71
N TYR A 24 9.69 -7.11 20.46
CA TYR A 24 9.21 -6.08 21.36
C TYR A 24 10.09 -4.82 21.23
N ASP A 25 9.50 -3.65 21.46
CA ASP A 25 10.28 -2.43 21.59
C ASP A 25 10.91 -2.32 22.98
N ARG A 26 11.80 -1.34 23.18
CA ARG A 26 12.54 -1.18 24.44
C ARG A 26 11.64 -0.97 25.67
N ASN A 27 10.46 -0.37 25.48
CA ASN A 27 9.53 -0.04 26.55
C ASN A 27 8.43 -1.09 26.73
N ASP A 28 8.37 -2.09 25.85
CA ASP A 28 7.29 -3.06 25.75
C ASP A 28 5.93 -2.43 25.37
N ASP A 29 5.94 -1.26 24.71
CA ASP A 29 4.71 -0.60 24.25
C ASP A 29 4.07 -1.36 23.08
N SER A 30 4.89 -2.07 22.29
CA SER A 30 4.48 -2.98 21.23
C SER A 30 5.21 -4.32 21.37
N HIS A 31 4.47 -5.39 21.68
CA HIS A 31 4.98 -6.75 21.80
C HIS A 31 4.22 -7.70 20.90
N TYR A 32 4.95 -8.38 20.01
CA TYR A 32 4.43 -9.35 19.06
C TYR A 32 5.05 -10.71 19.35
N THR A 33 4.21 -11.71 19.60
CA THR A 33 4.64 -13.10 19.76
C THR A 33 3.82 -13.98 18.82
N ALA A 34 4.51 -14.82 18.05
CA ALA A 34 3.88 -15.81 17.19
C ALA A 34 3.21 -16.87 18.07
N THR A 35 1.87 -16.91 18.09
CA THR A 35 1.13 -17.85 18.93
C THR A 35 0.92 -19.21 18.28
N ARG A 36 1.00 -19.29 16.94
CA ARG A 36 0.82 -20.53 16.19
C ARG A 36 1.37 -20.43 14.79
N ILE A 37 1.99 -21.52 14.33
CA ILE A 37 2.32 -21.76 12.92
C ILE A 37 1.41 -22.88 12.44
N ARG A 38 0.71 -22.68 11.31
CA ARG A 38 -0.15 -23.69 10.70
C ARG A 38 0.28 -23.92 9.26
N GLN A 39 0.29 -25.18 8.87
CA GLN A 39 0.42 -25.55 7.47
C GLN A 39 -0.97 -25.92 6.95
N GLU A 40 -1.61 -25.00 6.23
CA GLU A 40 -2.90 -25.20 5.59
C GLU A 40 -2.69 -25.34 4.08
N ARG A 41 -3.25 -26.40 3.48
CA ARG A 41 -3.07 -26.71 2.05
C ARG A 41 -3.96 -25.87 1.15
N ASP A 42 -5.07 -25.37 1.69
CA ASP A 42 -6.13 -24.69 0.94
C ASP A 42 -6.42 -23.31 1.54
N LEU A 43 -5.37 -22.51 1.76
CA LEU A 43 -5.55 -21.12 2.16
C LEU A 43 -6.30 -20.37 1.04
N PRO A 44 -7.40 -19.65 1.36
CA PRO A 44 -8.01 -18.79 0.38
C PRO A 44 -6.99 -17.73 -0.06
N PRO A 45 -6.97 -17.33 -1.34
CA PRO A 45 -6.11 -16.25 -1.80
C PRO A 45 -6.30 -15.01 -0.93
N VAL A 46 -5.21 -14.29 -0.68
CA VAL A 46 -5.27 -12.96 -0.07
C VAL A 46 -6.21 -12.12 -0.92
N THR A 47 -7.39 -11.85 -0.37
CA THR A 47 -8.46 -11.17 -1.10
C THR A 47 -8.47 -9.71 -0.66
N LEU A 48 -8.33 -8.80 -1.62
CA LEU A 48 -8.61 -7.39 -1.39
C LEU A 48 -10.13 -7.23 -1.28
N TYR A 49 -10.62 -7.00 -0.06
CA TYR A 49 -12.04 -6.75 0.16
C TYR A 49 -12.42 -5.39 -0.42
N ASN A 50 -13.39 -5.40 -1.33
CA ASN A 50 -14.02 -4.20 -1.83
C ASN A 50 -15.38 -4.01 -1.14
N PHE A 51 -15.37 -3.26 -0.05
CA PHE A 51 -16.58 -3.01 0.74
C PHE A 51 -17.57 -2.06 0.06
N ASP A 52 -17.12 -1.30 -0.95
CA ASP A 52 -17.95 -0.30 -1.65
C ASP A 52 -18.80 -0.93 -2.77
N GLY A 53 -18.55 -2.21 -3.12
CA GLY A 53 -19.32 -2.95 -4.13
C GLY A 53 -19.12 -2.48 -5.59
N ALA A 54 -18.42 -1.37 -5.81
CA ALA A 54 -18.11 -0.86 -7.14
C ALA A 54 -16.79 -1.46 -7.66
N PRO A 55 -16.74 -2.04 -8.88
CA PRO A 55 -15.52 -2.70 -9.37
C PRO A 55 -14.34 -1.73 -9.44
N PHE A 56 -13.15 -2.20 -9.07
CA PHE A 56 -11.92 -1.42 -9.24
C PHE A 56 -11.75 -0.98 -10.71
N LEU A 57 -11.19 0.20 -10.91
CA LEU A 57 -10.76 0.61 -12.25
C LEU A 57 -9.45 -0.12 -12.57
N PRO A 58 -9.39 -0.94 -13.64
CA PRO A 58 -8.14 -1.56 -14.04
C PRO A 58 -7.14 -0.48 -14.49
N THR A 59 -5.93 -0.54 -13.96
CA THR A 59 -4.83 0.38 -14.29
C THR A 59 -3.50 -0.31 -14.04
N ASP A 60 -2.42 0.21 -14.63
CA ASP A 60 -1.07 -0.24 -14.33
C ASP A 60 -0.50 0.46 -13.09
N ARG A 61 0.53 -0.16 -12.50
CA ARG A 61 1.20 0.32 -11.28
C ARG A 61 1.73 1.74 -11.43
N LEU A 62 2.35 2.08 -12.56
CA LEU A 62 3.01 3.37 -12.75
C LEU A 62 1.98 4.50 -12.80
N THR A 63 0.90 4.29 -13.57
CA THR A 63 -0.23 5.22 -13.67
C THR A 63 -0.87 5.43 -12.30
N PHE A 64 -1.09 4.36 -11.54
CA PHE A 64 -1.65 4.47 -10.18
C PHE A 64 -0.76 5.30 -9.25
N LEU A 65 0.56 5.04 -9.20
CA LEU A 65 1.48 5.76 -8.32
C LEU A 65 1.56 7.25 -8.66
N ARG A 66 1.59 7.60 -9.96
CA ARG A 66 1.56 9.00 -10.41
C ARG A 66 0.28 9.70 -9.96
N ALA A 67 -0.88 9.10 -10.23
CA ALA A 67 -2.17 9.65 -9.81
C ALA A 67 -2.26 9.78 -8.28
N GLN A 68 -1.71 8.81 -7.54
CA GLN A 68 -1.67 8.83 -6.07
C GLN A 68 -0.78 9.96 -5.56
N ARG A 69 0.42 10.13 -6.12
CA ARG A 69 1.33 11.24 -5.80
C ARG A 69 0.63 12.58 -6.02
N ASP A 70 0.06 12.77 -7.20
CA ASP A 70 -0.57 14.03 -7.59
C ASP A 70 -1.75 14.34 -6.66
N TYR A 71 -2.62 13.34 -6.39
CA TYR A 71 -3.72 13.47 -5.43
C TYR A 71 -3.25 13.84 -4.03
N LEU A 72 -2.23 13.16 -3.50
CA LEU A 72 -1.74 13.40 -2.15
C LEU A 72 -1.02 14.76 -2.02
N SER A 73 -0.33 15.20 -3.07
CA SER A 73 0.37 16.48 -3.10
C SER A 73 -0.58 17.67 -3.11
N GLY A 74 -1.80 17.49 -3.64
CA GLY A 74 -2.80 18.54 -3.73
C GLY A 74 -2.45 19.68 -4.69
N TYR A 75 -1.49 19.46 -5.60
CA TYR A 75 -1.24 20.41 -6.69
C TYR A 75 -2.28 20.25 -7.79
N GLY A 76 -2.87 21.37 -8.21
CA GLY A 76 -3.87 21.40 -9.28
C GLY A 76 -5.26 20.94 -8.84
N ASP A 77 -6.16 20.85 -9.81
CA ASP A 77 -7.51 20.34 -9.59
C ASP A 77 -7.50 18.81 -9.58
N VAL A 78 -8.11 18.21 -8.54
CA VAL A 78 -8.23 16.76 -8.39
C VAL A 78 -8.89 16.07 -9.60
N TYR A 79 -9.75 16.78 -10.33
CA TYR A 79 -10.44 16.25 -11.52
C TYR A 79 -9.61 16.35 -12.82
N GLU A 80 -8.41 16.94 -12.75
CA GLU A 80 -7.40 16.89 -13.82
C GLU A 80 -6.52 15.64 -13.75
N ILE A 81 -6.52 14.92 -12.63
CA ILE A 81 -5.81 13.65 -12.51
C ILE A 81 -6.56 12.58 -13.32
N ASP A 82 -5.92 12.06 -14.36
CA ASP A 82 -6.55 11.18 -15.37
C ASP A 82 -7.31 9.99 -14.76
N LEU A 83 -6.70 9.31 -13.77
CA LEU A 83 -7.34 8.18 -13.11
C LEU A 83 -8.59 8.61 -12.32
N ILE A 84 -8.54 9.75 -11.63
CA ILE A 84 -9.68 10.27 -10.87
C ILE A 84 -10.79 10.69 -11.82
N ARG A 85 -10.44 11.39 -12.90
CA ARG A 85 -11.36 11.79 -13.97
C ARG A 85 -12.09 10.58 -14.54
N GLU A 86 -11.39 9.49 -14.81
CA GLU A 86 -11.98 8.24 -15.34
C GLU A 86 -12.87 7.54 -14.30
N ILE A 87 -12.46 7.51 -13.03
CA ILE A 87 -13.29 6.97 -11.94
C ILE A 87 -14.62 7.73 -11.83
N VAL A 88 -14.57 9.05 -11.97
CA VAL A 88 -15.77 9.92 -11.93
C VAL A 88 -16.64 9.72 -13.16
N ARG A 89 -16.05 9.71 -14.37
CA ARG A 89 -16.76 9.47 -15.63
C ARG A 89 -17.48 8.12 -15.65
N SER A 90 -16.84 7.10 -15.11
CA SER A 90 -17.41 5.75 -15.04
C SER A 90 -18.44 5.55 -13.93
N GLY A 91 -18.70 6.57 -13.10
CA GLY A 91 -19.68 6.50 -12.03
C GLY A 91 -19.30 5.63 -10.83
N ARG A 92 -18.09 5.04 -10.82
CA ARG A 92 -17.56 4.22 -9.71
C ARG A 92 -17.43 5.03 -8.42
N ARG A 93 -17.09 6.31 -8.55
CA ARG A 93 -17.11 7.28 -7.45
C ARG A 93 -17.58 8.63 -7.97
N LYS A 94 -18.44 9.31 -7.22
CA LYS A 94 -19.03 10.58 -7.69
C LYS A 94 -18.11 11.78 -7.48
N THR A 95 -17.37 11.79 -6.37
CA THR A 95 -16.63 12.98 -5.93
C THR A 95 -15.31 12.62 -5.26
N TYR A 96 -14.34 13.53 -5.39
CA TYR A 96 -13.11 13.54 -4.63
C TYR A 96 -12.97 14.86 -3.87
N MET A 97 -12.30 14.81 -2.72
CA MET A 97 -12.01 16.00 -1.93
C MET A 97 -10.85 16.76 -2.57
N GLN A 98 -11.03 18.06 -2.80
CA GLN A 98 -9.93 18.93 -3.17
C GLN A 98 -8.95 19.04 -2.01
N ARG A 99 -7.66 18.89 -2.29
CA ARG A 99 -6.59 19.02 -1.29
C ARG A 99 -5.84 20.31 -1.56
N SER A 100 -5.36 20.97 -0.50
CA SER A 100 -4.45 22.09 -0.71
C SER A 100 -3.06 21.58 -1.09
N PRO A 101 -2.26 22.37 -1.82
CA PRO A 101 -0.90 22.01 -2.17
C PRO A 101 0.00 21.88 -0.95
N HIS A 102 0.70 20.75 -0.81
CA HIS A 102 1.69 20.53 0.25
C HIS A 102 2.79 19.58 -0.22
N ARG A 103 3.96 19.66 0.43
CA ARG A 103 5.02 18.68 0.24
C ARG A 103 4.67 17.39 0.98
N LEU A 104 4.83 16.25 0.31
CA LEU A 104 4.70 14.94 0.95
C LEU A 104 5.82 14.74 1.97
N LEU A 105 5.46 14.27 3.17
CA LEU A 105 6.41 13.98 4.25
C LEU A 105 7.13 12.63 4.07
N TYR A 106 6.69 11.84 3.10
CA TYR A 106 7.23 10.53 2.78
C TYR A 106 7.14 10.29 1.27
N ASP A 107 8.08 9.51 0.76
CA ASP A 107 8.00 8.96 -0.58
C ASP A 107 7.34 7.58 -0.54
N PHE A 108 6.77 7.15 -1.67
CA PHE A 108 6.41 5.74 -1.82
C PHE A 108 7.68 4.86 -1.80
N LEU A 109 7.51 3.59 -1.39
CA LEU A 109 8.59 2.60 -1.41
C LEU A 109 9.21 2.45 -2.81
N GLU A 110 8.32 2.48 -3.79
CA GLU A 110 8.60 2.44 -5.21
C GLU A 110 8.91 3.86 -5.70
N ARG A 111 9.94 4.08 -6.52
CA ARG A 111 10.41 5.45 -6.90
C ARG A 111 10.51 5.69 -8.41
N ASP A 112 10.25 4.67 -9.20
CA ASP A 112 10.31 4.67 -10.66
C ASP A 112 9.18 5.47 -11.32
N TYR A 113 8.18 5.88 -10.55
CA TYR A 113 7.05 6.68 -11.05
C TYR A 113 7.43 8.09 -11.52
N GLY A 114 8.53 8.66 -11.02
CA GLY A 114 9.01 10.00 -11.40
C GLY A 114 10.12 10.01 -12.46
N ALA A 115 10.62 8.84 -12.89
CA ALA A 115 11.85 8.74 -13.69
C ALA A 115 11.75 9.22 -15.15
N ASN A 116 10.58 9.69 -15.60
CA ASN A 116 10.37 10.23 -16.94
C ASN A 116 10.16 11.76 -16.94
N ASP A 117 10.34 12.43 -15.80
CA ASP A 117 10.19 13.89 -15.65
C ASP A 117 11.56 14.64 -15.69
N GLU A 118 12.64 13.96 -16.09
CA GLU A 118 13.97 14.53 -16.44
C GLU A 118 14.27 14.31 -17.93
#